data_AF-A0A2W6XXH8-F1
#
_entry.id   AF-A0A2W6XXH8-F1
#
_cell.length_a   1.000
_cell.length_b   1.000
_cell.length_c   1.000
_cell.angle_alpha   90.00
_cell.angle_beta   90.00
_cell.angle_gamma   90.00
#
_symmetry.space_group_name_H-M   'P 1'
#
loop_
_entity.id
_entity.type
_entity.pdbx_description
1 polymer ?
#
loop_
_entity_poly.entity_id
_entity_poly.type
_entity_poly.pdbx_seq_one_letter_code
_entity_poly.pdbx_strand_id
1 'polypeptide(L)'
;MSIRGQLTERFFRYVAIESQSDAKATTLPSTPGQQRLAELLAEELRGLGLDDVVVDDHATVTALKRGTRPGAPRIGFIAHLDTVDSGLSPVIHPQILRFEGEDLCLNREQDIWLRVAEHPEIAPWTGSDIILSDGTSVLGADNKAAVAIVMTLLATLGPDDAHGDILVAFVPDEEIGLRGAKALDLTRFACDFAYTIDSCELGEVVIENFNAAAGEIVFTGVAAHPMSAKGVMVNPLLMAHDFIAAFDRAETPERTDGREGYFWFHDIVANPGQARLKVMIRDFDRDSFARRKQRLGEVAETIAARYPSGRVECRVTDTYGNIHDSLGDDRRPVDLLFAALEALQIRPKVIPMRGGTDGAALSARGLPTPNFFTGAYNFHSRFEFLPVPAFETSFEVARMICALAAR
;
A
#
# COMPACT_ATOMS: atom_id res chain seq x y z
N MET A 1 -27.08 7.48 15.64
CA MET A 1 -26.53 8.26 14.51
C MET A 1 -26.62 7.39 13.26
N SER A 2 -26.89 7.94 12.06
CA SER A 2 -26.87 7.14 10.82
C SER A 2 -25.47 6.60 10.54
N ILE A 3 -25.35 5.56 9.70
CA ILE A 3 -24.04 5.03 9.26
C ILE A 3 -23.21 6.15 8.61
N ARG A 4 -23.82 6.90 7.68
CA ARG A 4 -23.25 8.14 7.13
C ARG A 4 -22.65 9.06 8.18
N GLY A 5 -23.45 9.41 9.21
CA GLY A 5 -23.01 10.35 10.25
C GLY A 5 -21.82 9.83 11.04
N GLN A 6 -21.81 8.53 11.36
CA GLN A 6 -20.69 7.90 12.08
C GLN A 6 -19.43 7.85 11.24
N LEU A 7 -19.54 7.44 9.98
CA LEU A 7 -18.42 7.41 9.03
C LEU A 7 -17.79 8.79 8.87
N THR A 8 -18.60 9.81 8.58
CA THR A 8 -18.12 11.18 8.41
C THR A 8 -17.52 11.76 9.69
N GLU A 9 -18.17 11.58 10.85
CA GLU A 9 -17.65 12.10 12.12
C GLU A 9 -16.29 11.49 12.49
N ARG A 10 -16.17 10.16 12.37
CA ARG A 10 -14.92 9.44 12.61
C ARG A 10 -13.84 9.88 11.65
N PHE A 11 -14.16 9.93 10.36
CA PHE A 11 -13.23 10.37 9.33
C PHE A 11 -12.68 11.77 9.62
N PHE A 12 -13.55 12.75 9.88
CA PHE A 12 -13.16 14.13 10.20
C PHE A 12 -12.30 14.21 11.45
N ARG A 13 -12.60 13.39 12.46
CA ARG A 13 -11.81 13.30 13.69
C ARG A 13 -10.40 12.77 13.42
N TYR A 14 -10.26 11.76 12.57
CA TYR A 14 -8.97 11.12 12.28
C TYR A 14 -8.10 11.96 11.36
N VAL A 15 -8.67 12.60 10.33
CA VAL A 15 -7.89 13.49 9.43
C VAL A 15 -7.41 14.76 10.14
N ALA A 16 -8.10 15.19 11.21
CA ALA A 16 -7.65 16.32 12.03
C ALA A 16 -6.32 16.05 12.79
N ILE A 17 -5.92 14.78 12.93
CA ILE A 17 -4.60 14.43 13.47
C ILE A 17 -3.62 14.35 12.31
N GLU A 18 -2.67 15.28 12.25
CA GLU A 18 -1.52 15.18 11.37
C GLU A 18 -0.78 13.86 11.63
N SER A 19 -0.63 13.04 10.58
CA SER A 19 0.06 11.75 10.62
C SER A 19 0.92 11.49 9.38
N GLN A 20 1.30 12.54 8.64
CA GLN A 20 2.14 12.43 7.45
C GLN A 20 3.44 11.66 7.73
N SER A 21 3.83 10.74 6.86
CA SER A 21 5.08 9.98 7.00
C SER A 21 6.31 10.77 6.52
N ASP A 22 7.48 10.48 7.10
CA ASP A 22 8.77 11.09 6.71
C ASP A 22 9.74 10.01 6.21
N ALA A 23 9.95 9.99 4.88
CA ALA A 23 10.86 9.04 4.23
C ALA A 23 12.33 9.17 4.66
N LYS A 24 12.73 10.29 5.29
CA LYS A 24 14.09 10.48 5.81
C LYS A 24 14.25 9.90 7.22
N ALA A 25 13.14 9.65 7.92
CA ALA A 25 13.18 9.14 9.28
C ALA A 25 13.62 7.67 9.31
N THR A 26 14.54 7.37 10.22
CA THR A 26 15.02 5.99 10.48
C THR A 26 14.26 5.29 11.60
N THR A 27 13.40 6.01 12.32
CA THR A 27 12.52 5.49 13.36
C THR A 27 11.21 4.97 12.78
N LEU A 28 10.52 4.08 13.49
CA LEU A 28 9.20 3.57 13.18
C LEU A 28 8.31 3.77 14.44
N PRO A 29 7.26 4.60 14.41
CA PRO A 29 6.81 5.40 13.27
C PRO A 29 7.80 6.51 12.88
N SER A 30 7.71 6.99 11.64
CA SER A 30 8.54 8.09 11.13
C SER A 30 8.17 9.43 11.77
N THR A 31 6.91 9.63 12.15
CA THR A 31 6.42 10.89 12.72
C THR A 31 5.58 10.67 13.99
N PRO A 32 5.63 11.62 14.96
CA PRO A 32 4.87 11.50 16.22
C PRO A 32 3.35 11.57 16.03
N GLY A 33 2.89 12.08 14.88
CA GLY A 33 1.49 12.14 14.50
C GLY A 33 0.80 10.78 14.46
N GLN A 34 1.50 9.78 13.91
CA GLN A 34 1.01 8.41 13.81
C GLN A 34 0.81 7.77 15.20
N GLN A 35 1.73 8.00 16.14
CA GLN A 35 1.58 7.55 17.53
C GLN A 35 0.34 8.16 18.20
N ARG A 36 0.09 9.47 18.01
CA ARG A 36 -1.11 10.12 18.57
C ARG A 36 -2.40 9.54 18.00
N LEU A 37 -2.42 9.27 16.70
CA LEU A 37 -3.58 8.63 16.06
C LEU A 37 -3.77 7.20 16.58
N ALA A 38 -2.70 6.42 16.70
CA ALA A 38 -2.72 5.07 17.26
C ALA A 38 -3.31 5.04 18.69
N GLU A 39 -2.88 5.97 19.55
CA GLU A 39 -3.38 6.11 20.91
C GLU A 39 -4.88 6.44 20.94
N LEU A 40 -5.33 7.40 20.12
CA LEU A 40 -6.76 7.73 19.99
C LEU A 40 -7.57 6.51 19.57
N LEU A 41 -7.12 5.79 18.53
CA LEU A 41 -7.83 4.61 18.02
C LEU A 41 -7.90 3.50 19.07
N ALA A 42 -6.82 3.27 19.82
CA ALA A 42 -6.80 2.30 20.91
C ALA A 42 -7.77 2.68 22.04
N GLU A 43 -7.87 3.96 22.41
CA GLU A 43 -8.86 4.43 23.37
C GLU A 43 -10.29 4.21 22.88
N GLU A 44 -10.57 4.51 21.61
CA GLU A 44 -11.89 4.27 21.02
C GLU A 44 -12.23 2.76 20.97
N LEU A 45 -11.27 1.90 20.58
CA LEU A 45 -11.45 0.44 20.55
C LEU A 45 -11.76 -0.11 21.96
N ARG A 46 -11.06 0.38 23.00
CA ARG A 46 -11.38 0.04 24.40
C ARG A 46 -12.75 0.54 24.82
N GLY A 47 -13.12 1.76 24.40
CA GLY A 47 -14.45 2.32 24.64
C GLY A 47 -15.58 1.52 23.99
N LEU A 48 -15.31 0.86 22.86
CA LEU A 48 -16.22 -0.08 22.21
C LEU A 48 -16.25 -1.47 22.87
N GLY A 49 -15.39 -1.73 23.85
CA GLY A 49 -15.33 -2.99 24.58
C GLY A 49 -14.63 -4.12 23.85
N LEU A 50 -13.67 -3.82 22.97
CA LEU A 50 -12.85 -4.84 22.33
C LEU A 50 -11.81 -5.44 23.30
N ASP A 51 -11.47 -6.70 23.04
CA ASP A 51 -10.43 -7.43 23.76
C ASP A 51 -9.05 -7.13 23.17
N ASP A 52 -8.01 -7.44 23.94
CA ASP A 52 -6.61 -7.48 23.50
C ASP A 52 -6.12 -6.20 22.79
N VAL A 53 -6.62 -5.02 23.23
CA VAL A 53 -6.26 -3.73 22.63
C VAL A 53 -4.85 -3.30 23.03
N VAL A 54 -3.91 -3.45 22.09
CA VAL A 54 -2.48 -3.14 22.26
C VAL A 54 -2.05 -2.06 21.27
N VAL A 55 -1.26 -1.10 21.75
CA VAL A 55 -0.40 -0.24 20.92
C VAL A 55 1.02 -0.65 21.25
N ASP A 56 1.81 -1.06 20.25
CA ASP A 56 3.19 -1.45 20.48
C ASP A 56 4.19 -0.31 20.29
N ASP A 57 5.47 -0.62 20.47
CA ASP A 57 6.60 0.33 20.36
C ASP A 57 6.75 0.94 18.95
N HIS A 58 6.01 0.42 17.96
CA HIS A 58 5.96 0.93 16.59
C HIS A 58 4.66 1.69 16.30
N ALA A 59 3.85 2.06 17.30
CA ALA A 59 2.53 2.64 17.10
C ALA A 59 1.54 1.71 16.37
N THR A 60 1.82 0.41 16.26
CA THR A 60 0.88 -0.52 15.63
C THR A 60 -0.22 -0.87 16.63
N VAL A 61 -1.46 -0.56 16.26
CA VAL A 61 -2.64 -0.88 17.06
C VAL A 61 -3.17 -2.24 16.65
N THR A 62 -3.41 -3.14 17.60
CA THR A 62 -4.13 -4.39 17.37
C THR A 62 -5.27 -4.54 18.36
N ALA A 63 -6.41 -5.09 17.94
CA ALA A 63 -7.53 -5.41 18.81
C ALA A 63 -8.36 -6.58 18.27
N LEU A 64 -9.17 -7.18 19.15
CA LEU A 64 -10.04 -8.30 18.83
C LEU A 64 -11.49 -8.00 19.23
N LYS A 65 -12.41 -8.14 18.28
CA LYS A 65 -13.85 -8.26 18.55
C LYS A 65 -14.25 -9.74 18.49
N ARG A 66 -14.75 -10.26 19.60
CA ARG A 66 -15.22 -11.65 19.71
C ARG A 66 -16.45 -11.89 18.83
N GLY A 67 -16.44 -13.00 18.10
CA GLY A 67 -17.53 -13.44 17.25
C GLY A 67 -18.73 -13.98 18.01
N THR A 68 -19.87 -13.99 17.32
CA THR A 68 -21.14 -14.59 17.77
C THR A 68 -21.38 -15.98 17.18
N ARG A 69 -20.50 -16.42 16.27
CA ARG A 69 -20.54 -17.74 15.60
C ARG A 69 -19.26 -18.54 15.83
N PRO A 70 -19.26 -19.50 16.76
CA PRO A 70 -18.15 -20.42 16.97
C PRO A 70 -17.85 -21.22 15.69
N GLY A 71 -16.57 -21.30 15.31
CA GLY A 71 -16.11 -22.05 14.13
C GLY A 71 -16.14 -21.27 12.81
N ALA A 72 -16.72 -20.06 12.79
CA ALA A 72 -16.52 -19.13 11.68
C ALA A 72 -15.04 -18.71 11.60
N PRO A 73 -14.50 -18.44 10.40
CA PRO A 73 -13.12 -18.02 10.24
C PRO A 73 -12.84 -16.69 10.95
N ARG A 74 -11.61 -16.54 11.41
CA ARG A 74 -11.10 -15.31 12.03
C ARG A 74 -10.66 -14.37 10.92
N ILE A 75 -11.30 -13.21 10.81
CA ILE A 75 -11.04 -12.24 9.73
C ILE A 75 -10.24 -11.07 10.26
N GLY A 76 -9.18 -10.69 9.55
CA GLY A 76 -8.43 -9.45 9.80
C GLY A 76 -8.90 -8.29 8.93
N PHE A 77 -8.95 -7.08 9.49
CA PHE A 77 -8.96 -5.83 8.71
C PHE A 77 -7.73 -5.00 9.03
N ILE A 78 -7.12 -4.43 7.99
CA ILE A 78 -5.87 -3.69 8.09
C ILE A 78 -6.05 -2.35 7.37
N ALA A 79 -5.59 -1.30 8.04
CA ALA A 79 -5.53 0.04 7.50
C ALA A 79 -4.25 0.73 8.01
N HIS A 80 -3.76 1.71 7.28
CA HIS A 80 -2.56 2.45 7.70
C HIS A 80 -2.91 3.79 8.35
N LEU A 81 -1.99 4.26 9.20
CA LEU A 81 -2.16 5.45 10.05
C LEU A 81 -1.67 6.72 9.35
N ASP A 82 -0.69 6.58 8.47
CA ASP A 82 -0.02 7.70 7.85
C ASP A 82 -0.78 8.27 6.66
N THR A 83 -0.28 9.41 6.19
CA THR A 83 -0.66 9.99 4.91
C THR A 83 0.64 10.31 4.17
N VAL A 84 0.60 10.28 2.84
CA VAL A 84 1.78 10.60 2.03
C VAL A 84 2.32 12.04 2.24
N ASP A 85 3.63 12.22 2.06
CA ASP A 85 4.25 13.53 1.79
C ASP A 85 4.28 13.81 0.28
N SER A 86 3.27 14.55 -0.19
CA SER A 86 3.18 15.02 -1.59
C SER A 86 3.72 16.45 -1.79
N GLY A 87 4.49 16.99 -0.83
CA GLY A 87 4.92 18.40 -0.85
C GLY A 87 3.79 19.40 -0.61
N LEU A 88 2.70 18.95 0.00
CA LEU A 88 1.53 19.75 0.41
C LEU A 88 1.54 19.97 1.93
N SER A 89 0.62 20.79 2.43
CA SER A 89 0.46 20.97 3.88
C SER A 89 0.13 19.62 4.55
N PRO A 90 0.76 19.28 5.69
CA PRO A 90 0.40 18.10 6.48
C PRO A 90 -0.86 18.32 7.34
N VAL A 91 -1.35 19.57 7.41
CA VAL A 91 -2.58 19.95 8.11
C VAL A 91 -3.75 19.86 7.14
N ILE A 92 -4.72 19.00 7.47
CA ILE A 92 -5.88 18.72 6.63
C ILE A 92 -7.07 19.55 7.11
N HIS A 93 -7.71 20.27 6.18
CA HIS A 93 -8.94 21.01 6.41
C HIS A 93 -10.08 20.37 5.60
N PRO A 94 -10.76 19.34 6.14
CA PRO A 94 -11.79 18.64 5.42
C PRO A 94 -13.07 19.48 5.31
N GLN A 95 -13.74 19.39 4.18
CA GLN A 95 -15.03 20.01 3.91
C GLN A 95 -15.94 19.06 3.13
N ILE A 96 -17.24 19.32 3.18
CA ILE A 96 -18.23 18.58 2.39
C ILE A 96 -18.85 19.54 1.39
N LEU A 97 -18.70 19.24 0.11
CA LEU A 97 -19.29 20.00 -0.98
C LEU A 97 -20.27 19.12 -1.73
N ARG A 98 -21.41 19.70 -2.11
CA ARG A 98 -22.41 19.05 -2.95
C ARG A 98 -21.95 19.15 -4.41
N PHE A 99 -21.80 18.02 -5.09
CA PHE A 99 -21.40 18.01 -6.50
C PHE A 99 -22.63 17.93 -7.41
N GLU A 100 -22.90 18.99 -8.16
CA GLU A 100 -24.06 19.10 -9.07
C GLU A 100 -23.66 19.03 -10.56
N GLY A 101 -22.44 18.53 -10.87
CA GLY A 101 -21.93 18.40 -12.23
C GLY A 101 -21.03 19.56 -12.70
N GLU A 102 -20.82 20.56 -11.85
CA GLU A 102 -20.00 21.75 -12.12
C GLU A 102 -18.71 21.75 -11.29
N ASP A 103 -17.71 22.54 -11.70
CA ASP A 103 -16.43 22.71 -10.99
C ASP A 103 -16.65 23.07 -9.50
N LEU A 104 -15.89 22.43 -8.61
CA LEU A 104 -15.95 22.67 -7.17
C LEU A 104 -14.84 23.62 -6.73
N CYS A 105 -15.20 24.76 -6.14
CA CYS A 105 -14.23 25.69 -5.54
C CYS A 105 -13.75 25.13 -4.18
N LEU A 106 -12.51 24.65 -4.11
CA LEU A 106 -11.93 24.11 -2.88
C LEU A 106 -11.38 25.22 -1.98
N ASN A 107 -10.75 26.23 -2.60
CA ASN A 107 -10.20 27.39 -1.90
C ASN A 107 -10.37 28.65 -2.73
N ARG A 108 -11.22 29.57 -2.26
CA ARG A 108 -11.50 30.81 -2.98
C ARG A 108 -10.33 31.80 -2.93
N GLU A 109 -9.54 31.79 -1.86
CA GLU A 109 -8.44 32.74 -1.65
C GLU A 109 -7.24 32.40 -2.53
N GLN A 110 -6.96 31.11 -2.72
CA GLN A 110 -5.87 30.61 -3.56
C GLN A 110 -6.31 30.24 -4.98
N ASP A 111 -7.59 30.48 -5.33
CA ASP A 111 -8.20 30.13 -6.61
C ASP A 111 -8.02 28.65 -6.99
N ILE A 112 -8.23 27.75 -6.02
CA ILE A 112 -8.11 26.30 -6.22
C ILE A 112 -9.49 25.71 -6.51
N TRP A 113 -9.60 25.03 -7.65
CA TRP A 113 -10.82 24.40 -8.13
C TRP A 113 -10.56 22.95 -8.53
N LEU A 114 -11.41 22.04 -8.08
CA LEU A 114 -11.51 20.72 -8.70
C LEU A 114 -12.35 20.89 -9.97
N ARG A 115 -11.69 20.85 -11.12
CA ARG A 115 -12.34 21.02 -12.41
C ARG A 115 -12.80 19.69 -12.98
N VAL A 116 -14.05 19.61 -13.42
CA VAL A 116 -14.62 18.37 -13.99
C VAL A 116 -13.86 17.93 -15.24
N ALA A 117 -13.37 18.89 -16.03
CA ALA A 117 -12.58 18.59 -17.23
C ALA A 117 -11.20 17.98 -16.92
N GLU A 118 -10.64 18.28 -15.75
CA GLU A 118 -9.33 17.75 -15.30
C GLU A 118 -9.50 16.45 -14.49
N HIS A 119 -10.66 16.29 -13.87
CA HIS A 119 -11.02 15.19 -12.97
C HIS A 119 -12.34 14.52 -13.40
N PRO A 120 -12.43 13.94 -14.60
CA PRO A 120 -13.67 13.37 -15.13
C PRO A 120 -14.23 12.21 -14.29
N GLU A 121 -13.40 11.57 -13.47
CA GLU A 121 -13.77 10.51 -12.52
C GLU A 121 -14.76 10.96 -11.44
N ILE A 122 -14.94 12.27 -11.21
CA ILE A 122 -15.98 12.78 -10.30
C ILE A 122 -17.39 12.73 -10.92
N ALA A 123 -17.50 12.70 -12.26
CA ALA A 123 -18.77 12.81 -12.99
C ALA A 123 -19.85 11.79 -12.58
N PRO A 124 -19.53 10.51 -12.28
CA PRO A 124 -20.53 9.54 -11.80
C PRO A 124 -21.22 9.92 -10.49
N TRP A 125 -20.67 10.90 -9.74
CA TRP A 125 -21.14 11.30 -8.42
C TRP A 125 -22.03 12.54 -8.42
N THR A 126 -22.52 13.00 -9.58
CA THR A 126 -23.49 14.11 -9.66
C THR A 126 -24.68 13.85 -8.74
N GLY A 127 -25.06 14.86 -7.96
CA GLY A 127 -26.08 14.77 -6.93
C GLY A 127 -25.62 14.03 -5.67
N SER A 128 -24.32 14.00 -5.38
CA SER A 128 -23.77 13.43 -4.14
C SER A 128 -23.03 14.47 -3.31
N ASP A 129 -22.94 14.20 -2.01
CA ASP A 129 -22.06 14.93 -1.11
C ASP A 129 -20.65 14.33 -1.24
N ILE A 130 -19.66 15.18 -1.41
CA ILE A 130 -18.26 14.81 -1.62
C ILE A 130 -17.44 15.41 -0.48
N ILE A 131 -16.64 14.57 0.18
CA ILE A 131 -15.67 15.03 1.17
C ILE A 131 -14.37 15.36 0.44
N LEU A 132 -13.82 16.56 0.65
CA LEU A 132 -12.60 17.08 0.02
C LEU A 132 -11.74 17.79 1.06
N SER A 133 -10.45 18.00 0.76
CA SER A 133 -9.66 19.00 1.48
C SER A 133 -10.01 20.42 0.99
N ASP A 134 -9.40 21.43 1.58
CA ASP A 134 -9.40 22.81 1.07
C ASP A 134 -8.39 23.01 -0.09
N GLY A 135 -7.85 21.94 -0.67
CA GLY A 135 -6.88 22.01 -1.77
C GLY A 135 -5.47 22.45 -1.35
N THR A 136 -5.21 22.74 -0.07
CA THR A 136 -3.86 23.06 0.44
C THR A 136 -3.09 21.82 0.92
N SER A 137 -3.81 20.73 1.12
CA SER A 137 -3.37 19.44 1.64
C SER A 137 -3.98 18.29 0.82
N VAL A 138 -3.47 17.08 1.00
CA VAL A 138 -4.23 15.86 0.67
C VAL A 138 -5.49 15.77 1.56
N LEU A 139 -6.45 14.92 1.22
CA LEU A 139 -7.61 14.67 2.08
C LEU A 139 -7.30 13.64 3.17
N GLY A 140 -6.39 12.71 2.91
CA GLY A 140 -6.07 11.59 3.81
C GLY A 140 -7.19 10.56 3.88
N ALA A 141 -8.00 10.43 2.82
CA ALA A 141 -8.90 9.29 2.66
C ALA A 141 -8.09 8.00 2.53
N ASP A 142 -6.96 8.08 1.84
CA ASP A 142 -5.82 7.16 1.97
C ASP A 142 -5.05 7.42 3.29
N ASN A 143 -5.15 6.59 4.33
CA ASN A 143 -6.07 5.46 4.50
C ASN A 143 -7.05 5.64 5.68
N LYS A 144 -7.27 6.88 6.12
CA LYS A 144 -8.17 7.14 7.27
C LYS A 144 -9.64 6.87 6.96
N ALA A 145 -10.03 6.77 5.69
CA ALA A 145 -11.34 6.29 5.31
C ALA A 145 -11.53 4.83 5.75
N ALA A 146 -10.55 3.97 5.51
CA ALA A 146 -10.55 2.58 5.96
C ALA A 146 -10.63 2.47 7.48
N VAL A 147 -9.83 3.28 8.19
CA VAL A 147 -9.88 3.34 9.66
C VAL A 147 -11.31 3.68 10.12
N ALA A 148 -11.95 4.68 9.52
CA ALA A 148 -13.34 5.03 9.83
C ALA A 148 -14.35 3.93 9.47
N ILE A 149 -14.18 3.22 8.35
CA ILE A 149 -15.00 2.05 7.98
C ILE A 149 -14.89 0.96 9.04
N VAL A 150 -13.67 0.55 9.39
CA VAL A 150 -13.40 -0.52 10.36
C VAL A 150 -13.93 -0.14 11.74
N MET A 151 -13.66 1.08 12.20
CA MET A 151 -14.16 1.57 13.49
C MET A 151 -15.70 1.63 13.53
N THR A 152 -16.34 1.99 12.41
CA THR A 152 -17.80 1.99 12.29
C THR A 152 -18.37 0.57 12.26
N LEU A 153 -17.72 -0.36 11.55
CA LEU A 153 -18.10 -1.78 11.54
C LEU A 153 -18.08 -2.37 12.95
N LEU A 154 -16.97 -2.19 13.66
CA LEU A 154 -16.82 -2.71 15.01
C LEU A 154 -17.85 -2.15 15.99
N ALA A 155 -18.19 -0.86 15.85
CA ALA A 155 -19.16 -0.16 16.68
C ALA A 155 -20.62 -0.54 16.37
N THR A 156 -20.91 -1.01 15.16
CA THR A 156 -22.29 -1.28 14.70
C THR A 156 -22.66 -2.75 14.76
N LEU A 157 -21.69 -3.67 14.72
CA LEU A 157 -21.92 -5.08 14.94
C LEU A 157 -22.35 -5.34 16.40
N GLY A 158 -23.62 -5.74 16.56
CA GLY A 158 -24.22 -6.09 17.85
C GLY A 158 -24.17 -7.59 18.16
N PRO A 159 -24.66 -7.99 19.35
CA PRO A 159 -24.72 -9.40 19.76
C PRO A 159 -25.58 -10.30 18.86
N ASP A 160 -26.53 -9.72 18.12
CA ASP A 160 -27.44 -10.45 17.23
C ASP A 160 -26.89 -10.56 15.79
N ASP A 161 -25.85 -9.80 15.43
CA ASP A 161 -25.20 -9.91 14.13
C ASP A 161 -24.32 -11.17 14.10
N ALA A 162 -24.52 -12.04 13.11
CA ALA A 162 -23.71 -13.24 12.94
C ALA A 162 -22.33 -12.87 12.35
N HIS A 163 -21.27 -13.08 13.12
CA HIS A 163 -19.89 -12.90 12.67
C HIS A 163 -18.90 -13.81 13.43
N GLY A 164 -17.77 -14.12 12.81
CA GLY A 164 -16.62 -14.74 13.47
C GLY A 164 -15.83 -13.72 14.29
N ASP A 165 -14.68 -14.14 14.81
CA ASP A 165 -13.73 -13.22 15.45
C ASP A 165 -13.20 -12.24 14.39
N ILE A 166 -13.22 -10.94 14.72
CA ILE A 166 -12.70 -9.88 13.85
C ILE A 166 -11.47 -9.28 14.54
N LEU A 167 -10.31 -9.42 13.91
CA LEU A 167 -9.08 -8.79 14.33
C LEU A 167 -8.88 -7.51 13.52
N VAL A 168 -8.35 -6.47 14.14
CA VAL A 168 -7.98 -5.23 13.44
C VAL A 168 -6.53 -4.87 13.69
N ALA A 169 -5.86 -4.35 12.67
CA ALA A 169 -4.53 -3.78 12.75
C ALA A 169 -4.50 -2.40 12.11
N PHE A 170 -4.02 -1.39 12.85
CA PHE A 170 -3.69 -0.08 12.30
C PHE A 170 -2.18 0.11 12.35
N VAL A 171 -1.54 0.21 11.17
CA VAL A 171 -0.08 0.14 11.04
C VAL A 171 0.51 1.49 10.59
N PRO A 172 1.73 1.84 11.04
CA PRO A 172 2.42 3.06 10.59
C PRO A 172 3.15 2.89 9.25
N ASP A 173 3.56 4.01 8.66
CA ASP A 173 4.57 4.11 7.61
C ASP A 173 4.35 3.15 6.41
N GLU A 174 3.11 3.05 5.92
CA GLU A 174 2.80 2.33 4.68
C GLU A 174 3.45 3.04 3.49
N GLU A 175 3.26 4.36 3.43
CA GLU A 175 3.58 5.22 2.28
C GLU A 175 5.09 5.29 1.98
N ILE A 176 5.91 4.96 2.97
CA ILE A 176 7.37 4.96 2.89
C ILE A 176 7.96 3.54 2.89
N GLY A 177 7.16 2.57 2.46
CA GLY A 177 7.63 1.23 2.11
C GLY A 177 7.10 0.11 2.98
N LEU A 178 5.82 0.17 3.38
CA LEU A 178 5.11 -0.91 4.07
C LEU A 178 5.77 -1.28 5.40
N ARG A 179 6.34 -0.28 6.10
CA ARG A 179 7.23 -0.53 7.25
C ARG A 179 6.46 -1.11 8.42
N GLY A 180 5.26 -0.60 8.68
CA GLY A 180 4.35 -1.11 9.70
C GLY A 180 3.92 -2.54 9.43
N ALA A 181 3.41 -2.87 8.24
CA ALA A 181 3.02 -4.25 7.93
C ALA A 181 4.18 -5.26 7.96
N LYS A 182 5.40 -4.83 7.59
CA LYS A 182 6.60 -5.68 7.75
C LYS A 182 6.95 -5.94 9.22
N ALA A 183 6.67 -4.98 10.10
CA ALA A 183 6.94 -5.08 11.54
C ALA A 183 5.79 -5.72 12.33
N LEU A 184 4.57 -5.79 11.78
CA LEU A 184 3.38 -6.32 12.46
C LEU A 184 3.62 -7.73 13.01
N ASP A 185 3.37 -7.93 14.30
CA ASP A 185 3.45 -9.24 14.94
C ASP A 185 2.22 -10.11 14.59
N LEU A 186 2.41 -11.09 13.71
CA LEU A 186 1.34 -12.00 13.29
C LEU A 186 0.85 -12.93 14.41
N THR A 187 1.60 -13.08 15.51
CA THR A 187 1.12 -13.84 16.67
C THR A 187 0.03 -13.08 17.44
N ARG A 188 0.11 -11.74 17.46
CA ARG A 188 -0.93 -10.84 17.98
C ARG A 188 -2.07 -10.64 16.98
N PHE A 189 -1.78 -10.70 15.69
CA PHE A 189 -2.75 -10.57 14.61
C PHE A 189 -3.07 -11.92 13.94
N ALA A 190 -3.37 -12.92 14.76
CA ALA A 190 -3.63 -14.29 14.31
C ALA A 190 -5.03 -14.45 13.71
N CYS A 191 -5.19 -14.11 12.43
CA CYS A 191 -6.38 -14.35 11.62
C CYS A 191 -6.13 -15.46 10.59
N ASP A 192 -7.22 -16.05 10.06
CA ASP A 192 -7.12 -17.05 8.99
C ASP A 192 -6.75 -16.39 7.65
N PHE A 193 -7.28 -15.18 7.43
CA PHE A 193 -6.96 -14.27 6.33
C PHE A 193 -7.38 -12.85 6.73
N ALA A 194 -6.91 -11.85 6.00
CA ALA A 194 -7.21 -10.45 6.26
C ALA A 194 -7.61 -9.70 4.98
N TYR A 195 -8.03 -8.45 5.15
CA TYR A 195 -8.24 -7.51 4.06
C TYR A 195 -7.60 -6.17 4.39
N THR A 196 -6.88 -5.59 3.43
CA THR A 196 -6.64 -4.14 3.43
C THR A 196 -7.85 -3.48 2.76
N ILE A 197 -8.28 -2.33 3.29
CA ILE A 197 -9.29 -1.49 2.62
C ILE A 197 -8.55 -0.27 2.07
N ASP A 198 -7.83 -0.45 0.99
CA ASP A 198 -6.80 0.49 0.55
C ASP A 198 -6.67 0.53 -0.98
N SER A 199 -7.78 0.32 -1.67
CA SER A 199 -7.89 0.70 -3.09
C SER A 199 -8.71 1.98 -3.21
N CYS A 200 -8.63 2.64 -4.35
CA CYS A 200 -9.28 3.92 -4.58
C CYS A 200 -10.78 3.71 -4.80
N GLU A 201 -11.14 3.56 -6.07
CA GLU A 201 -12.49 3.78 -6.58
C GLU A 201 -13.43 2.61 -6.24
N LEU A 202 -14.74 2.91 -6.11
CA LEU A 202 -15.80 1.91 -6.00
C LEU A 202 -15.62 0.72 -6.96
N GLY A 203 -15.62 -0.46 -6.35
CA GLY A 203 -15.50 -1.75 -7.03
C GLY A 203 -14.07 -2.22 -7.24
N GLU A 204 -13.05 -1.41 -6.97
CA GLU A 204 -11.65 -1.83 -7.09
C GLU A 204 -11.30 -2.94 -6.11
N VAL A 205 -10.60 -3.94 -6.64
CA VAL A 205 -10.12 -5.12 -5.92
C VAL A 205 -8.72 -5.47 -6.40
N VAL A 206 -7.82 -5.72 -5.45
CA VAL A 206 -6.48 -6.26 -5.73
C VAL A 206 -6.35 -7.62 -5.07
N ILE A 207 -6.27 -8.66 -5.88
CA ILE A 207 -5.97 -10.04 -5.45
C ILE A 207 -4.60 -10.51 -5.93
N GLU A 208 -3.89 -9.66 -6.68
CA GLU A 208 -2.57 -9.95 -7.21
C GLU A 208 -1.74 -8.67 -7.32
N ASN A 209 -0.44 -8.80 -7.09
CA ASN A 209 0.52 -7.72 -7.20
C ASN A 209 1.87 -8.25 -7.68
N PHE A 210 2.83 -7.37 -7.97
CA PHE A 210 4.17 -7.83 -8.30
C PHE A 210 4.83 -8.59 -7.13
N ASN A 211 5.53 -9.68 -7.43
CA ASN A 211 6.68 -10.10 -6.63
C ASN A 211 7.82 -9.07 -6.80
N ALA A 212 8.50 -8.71 -5.72
CA ALA A 212 9.51 -7.66 -5.72
C ALA A 212 10.81 -8.07 -5.06
N ALA A 213 11.93 -7.69 -5.67
CA ALA A 213 13.26 -7.76 -5.08
C ALA A 213 14.05 -6.48 -5.38
N ALA A 214 15.04 -6.22 -4.53
CA ALA A 214 16.08 -5.22 -4.73
C ALA A 214 17.44 -5.91 -4.93
N GLY A 215 18.18 -5.49 -5.94
CA GLY A 215 19.54 -5.90 -6.21
C GLY A 215 20.53 -4.76 -5.98
N GLU A 216 21.64 -5.05 -5.33
CA GLU A 216 22.82 -4.20 -5.26
C GLU A 216 23.99 -4.92 -5.93
N ILE A 217 24.57 -4.27 -6.93
CA ILE A 217 25.72 -4.79 -7.66
C ILE A 217 26.90 -3.83 -7.46
N VAL A 218 28.00 -4.37 -6.93
CA VAL A 218 29.22 -3.62 -6.64
C VAL A 218 30.31 -4.07 -7.60
N PHE A 219 30.77 -3.14 -8.44
CA PHE A 219 31.89 -3.33 -9.35
C PHE A 219 33.12 -2.65 -8.76
N THR A 220 34.17 -3.41 -8.49
CA THR A 220 35.46 -2.88 -8.02
C THR A 220 36.48 -3.04 -9.12
N GLY A 221 37.07 -1.92 -9.55
CA GLY A 221 38.05 -1.87 -10.62
C GLY A 221 39.49 -1.78 -10.10
N VAL A 222 40.40 -1.38 -10.99
CA VAL A 222 41.80 -1.08 -10.68
C VAL A 222 42.07 0.36 -11.09
N ALA A 223 42.30 1.22 -10.11
CA ALA A 223 42.63 2.61 -10.37
C ALA A 223 44.07 2.75 -10.85
N ALA A 224 44.30 3.63 -11.82
CA ALA A 224 45.63 4.03 -12.27
C ALA A 224 45.61 5.50 -12.67
N HIS A 225 46.76 6.17 -12.64
CA HIS A 225 46.87 7.48 -13.26
C HIS A 225 46.62 7.36 -14.78
N PRO A 226 45.84 8.25 -15.43
CA PRO A 226 45.48 8.10 -16.85
C PRO A 226 46.68 7.92 -17.78
N MET A 227 47.81 8.59 -17.51
CA MET A 227 49.04 8.47 -18.31
C MET A 227 49.67 7.06 -18.28
N SER A 228 49.35 6.26 -17.26
CA SER A 228 49.91 4.91 -17.02
C SER A 228 48.83 3.82 -17.03
N ALA A 229 47.64 4.12 -17.57
CA ALA A 229 46.46 3.26 -17.45
C ALA A 229 46.46 2.04 -18.37
N LYS A 230 47.23 2.08 -19.47
CA LYS A 230 47.23 1.03 -20.51
C LYS A 230 47.65 -0.33 -19.91
N GLY A 231 46.75 -1.31 -19.97
CA GLY A 231 46.98 -2.66 -19.46
C GLY A 231 46.92 -2.81 -17.94
N VAL A 232 46.59 -1.74 -17.21
CA VAL A 232 46.52 -1.72 -15.75
C VAL A 232 45.12 -1.35 -15.27
N MET A 233 44.56 -0.26 -15.80
CA MET A 233 43.27 0.25 -15.32
C MET A 233 42.12 -0.66 -15.71
N VAL A 234 41.26 -0.96 -14.74
CA VAL A 234 39.93 -1.53 -14.97
C VAL A 234 38.92 -0.50 -14.46
N ASN A 235 38.16 0.09 -15.37
CA ASN A 235 37.23 1.16 -15.03
C ASN A 235 35.87 0.55 -14.60
N PRO A 236 35.47 0.68 -13.31
CA PRO A 236 34.24 0.08 -12.81
C PRO A 236 32.98 0.72 -13.41
N LEU A 237 33.04 1.95 -13.94
CA LEU A 237 31.90 2.56 -14.64
C LEU A 237 31.59 1.81 -15.95
N LEU A 238 32.63 1.34 -16.66
CA LEU A 238 32.45 0.56 -17.87
C LEU A 238 31.94 -0.85 -17.55
N MET A 239 32.39 -1.45 -16.44
CA MET A 239 31.84 -2.73 -15.95
C MET A 239 30.33 -2.62 -15.68
N ALA A 240 29.90 -1.55 -15.00
CA ALA A 240 28.50 -1.29 -14.71
C ALA A 240 27.68 -1.02 -16.00
N HIS A 241 28.23 -0.27 -16.95
CA HIS A 241 27.60 -0.04 -18.24
C HIS A 241 27.42 -1.34 -19.02
N ASP A 242 28.45 -2.18 -19.11
CA ASP A 242 28.39 -3.48 -19.77
C ASP A 242 27.40 -4.42 -19.08
N PHE A 243 27.28 -4.36 -17.76
CA PHE A 243 26.26 -5.08 -17.01
C PHE A 243 24.85 -4.67 -17.42
N ILE A 244 24.54 -3.36 -17.39
CA ILE A 244 23.22 -2.83 -17.79
C ILE A 244 22.92 -3.17 -19.26
N ALA A 245 23.92 -3.09 -20.13
CA ALA A 245 23.77 -3.38 -21.56
C ALA A 245 23.45 -4.86 -21.88
N ALA A 246 23.59 -5.77 -20.92
CA ALA A 246 23.24 -7.18 -21.07
C ALA A 246 21.75 -7.50 -20.81
N PHE A 247 20.95 -6.48 -20.46
CA PHE A 247 19.50 -6.58 -20.23
C PHE A 247 18.71 -5.96 -21.39
N ASP A 248 17.53 -6.51 -21.65
CA ASP A 248 16.65 -6.03 -22.70
C ASP A 248 15.95 -4.72 -22.27
N ARG A 249 16.02 -3.70 -23.13
CA ARG A 249 15.35 -2.41 -22.91
C ARG A 249 13.84 -2.50 -23.10
N ALA A 250 13.32 -3.60 -23.64
CA ALA A 250 11.88 -3.85 -23.64
C ALA A 250 11.36 -4.20 -22.23
N GLU A 251 12.20 -4.69 -21.33
CA GLU A 251 11.82 -5.12 -19.98
C GLU A 251 12.10 -4.05 -18.92
N THR A 252 11.72 -2.79 -19.21
CA THR A 252 11.85 -1.65 -18.27
C THR A 252 10.47 -1.08 -17.92
N PRO A 253 10.32 -0.37 -16.78
CA PRO A 253 9.04 0.19 -16.37
C PRO A 253 8.39 1.07 -17.45
N GLU A 254 9.17 1.88 -18.15
CA GLU A 254 8.71 2.79 -19.20
C GLU A 254 8.35 2.09 -20.52
N ARG A 255 8.47 0.76 -20.57
CA ARG A 255 8.25 -0.08 -21.76
C ARG A 255 7.33 -1.28 -21.50
N THR A 256 6.81 -1.43 -20.29
CA THR A 256 5.99 -2.58 -19.86
C THR A 256 4.66 -2.12 -19.28
N ASP A 257 3.60 -2.88 -19.52
CA ASP A 257 2.26 -2.61 -18.98
C ASP A 257 1.60 -3.87 -18.38
N GLY A 258 0.41 -3.70 -17.79
CA GLY A 258 -0.39 -4.80 -17.28
C GLY A 258 0.38 -5.74 -16.34
N ARG A 259 0.56 -7.00 -16.75
CA ARG A 259 1.26 -8.04 -15.98
C ARG A 259 2.73 -8.25 -16.38
N GLU A 260 3.26 -7.45 -17.30
CA GLU A 260 4.64 -7.58 -17.75
C GLU A 260 5.61 -7.15 -16.63
N GLY A 261 6.51 -8.06 -16.25
CA GLY A 261 7.60 -7.80 -15.31
C GLY A 261 8.74 -7.00 -15.93
N TYR A 262 9.60 -6.43 -15.09
CA TYR A 262 10.71 -5.57 -15.52
C TYR A 262 11.93 -5.62 -14.61
N PHE A 263 13.05 -5.10 -15.14
CA PHE A 263 14.20 -4.63 -14.39
C PHE A 263 14.21 -3.10 -14.41
N TRP A 264 14.44 -2.48 -13.25
CA TRP A 264 14.60 -1.04 -13.15
C TRP A 264 15.92 -0.68 -12.48
N PHE A 265 16.92 -0.33 -13.30
CA PHE A 265 18.18 0.24 -12.83
C PHE A 265 17.98 1.72 -12.52
N HIS A 266 17.96 2.08 -11.24
CA HIS A 266 17.44 3.38 -10.80
C HIS A 266 18.47 4.25 -10.08
N ASP A 267 19.64 3.71 -9.71
CA ASP A 267 20.69 4.46 -9.02
C ASP A 267 22.07 3.89 -9.34
N ILE A 268 23.02 4.77 -9.62
CA ILE A 268 24.43 4.42 -9.79
C ILE A 268 25.33 5.49 -9.16
N VAL A 269 26.16 5.07 -8.20
CA VAL A 269 27.17 5.92 -7.58
C VAL A 269 28.54 5.34 -7.88
N ALA A 270 29.41 6.11 -8.52
CA ALA A 270 30.68 5.59 -8.99
C ALA A 270 31.84 6.58 -8.86
N ASN A 271 33.04 6.01 -8.76
CA ASN A 271 34.33 6.70 -8.77
C ASN A 271 35.37 5.80 -9.49
N PRO A 272 36.62 6.24 -9.68
CA PRO A 272 37.63 5.45 -10.40
C PRO A 272 37.96 4.07 -9.81
N GLY A 273 37.64 3.82 -8.54
CA GLY A 273 37.89 2.54 -7.87
C GLY A 273 36.67 1.63 -7.74
N GLN A 274 35.46 2.20 -7.64
CA GLN A 274 34.23 1.42 -7.43
C GLN A 274 33.00 2.06 -8.08
N ALA A 275 32.08 1.23 -8.58
CA ALA A 275 30.72 1.62 -8.97
C ALA A 275 29.71 0.75 -8.21
N ARG A 276 28.68 1.36 -7.62
CA ARG A 276 27.55 0.69 -6.97
C ARG A 276 26.30 0.97 -7.77
N LEU A 277 25.66 -0.09 -8.23
CA LEU A 277 24.44 -0.06 -9.05
C LEU A 277 23.30 -0.68 -8.26
N LYS A 278 22.15 0.01 -8.21
CA LYS A 278 20.91 -0.54 -7.66
C LYS A 278 19.92 -0.85 -8.75
N VAL A 279 19.26 -1.99 -8.60
CA VAL A 279 18.22 -2.47 -9.51
C VAL A 279 17.02 -2.95 -8.71
N MET A 280 15.82 -2.71 -9.23
CA MET A 280 14.61 -3.33 -8.73
C MET A 280 14.09 -4.35 -9.75
N ILE A 281 13.64 -5.50 -9.26
CA ILE A 281 13.03 -6.55 -10.06
C ILE A 281 11.55 -6.60 -9.69
N ARG A 282 10.68 -6.64 -10.69
CA ARG A 282 9.24 -6.86 -10.53
C ARG A 282 8.74 -7.91 -11.53
N ASP A 283 7.91 -8.82 -11.07
CA ASP A 283 7.20 -9.77 -11.95
C ASP A 283 5.97 -10.35 -11.22
N PHE A 284 4.87 -10.59 -11.92
CA PHE A 284 3.69 -11.21 -11.31
C PHE A 284 3.90 -12.71 -11.11
N ASP A 285 4.57 -13.37 -12.08
CA ASP A 285 4.79 -14.81 -12.06
C ASP A 285 6.01 -15.15 -11.19
N ARG A 286 5.81 -16.05 -10.22
CA ARG A 286 6.85 -16.48 -9.28
C ARG A 286 8.06 -17.09 -9.97
N ASP A 287 7.84 -17.89 -11.00
CA ASP A 287 8.93 -18.56 -11.70
C ASP A 287 9.71 -17.59 -12.61
N SER A 288 9.00 -16.69 -13.29
CA SER A 288 9.59 -15.57 -14.05
C SER A 288 10.39 -14.65 -13.14
N PHE A 289 9.84 -14.30 -11.98
CA PHE A 289 10.54 -13.54 -10.95
C PHE A 289 11.85 -14.22 -10.52
N ALA A 290 11.81 -15.54 -10.26
CA ALA A 290 13.01 -16.31 -9.91
C ALA A 290 14.04 -16.32 -11.04
N ARG A 291 13.61 -16.50 -12.29
CA ARG A 291 14.49 -16.42 -13.47
C ARG A 291 15.13 -15.03 -13.62
N ARG A 292 14.38 -13.95 -13.36
CA ARG A 292 14.92 -12.57 -13.38
C ARG A 292 16.00 -12.37 -12.32
N LYS A 293 15.82 -12.91 -11.11
CA LYS A 293 16.85 -12.88 -10.05
C LYS A 293 18.10 -13.66 -10.48
N GLN A 294 17.93 -14.86 -11.02
CA GLN A 294 19.03 -15.68 -11.54
C GLN A 294 19.81 -14.94 -12.64
N ARG A 295 19.10 -14.25 -13.54
CA ARG A 295 19.71 -13.48 -14.63
C ARG A 295 20.67 -12.39 -14.14
N LEU A 296 20.38 -11.71 -13.03
CA LEU A 296 21.33 -10.75 -12.42
C LEU A 296 22.65 -11.43 -12.05
N GLY A 297 22.58 -12.62 -11.45
CA GLY A 297 23.75 -13.42 -11.07
C GLY A 297 24.57 -13.87 -12.28
N GLU A 298 23.91 -14.43 -13.31
CA GLU A 298 24.57 -14.89 -14.54
C GLU A 298 25.29 -13.75 -15.28
N VAL A 299 24.66 -12.57 -15.35
CA VAL A 299 25.29 -11.39 -15.96
C VAL A 299 26.46 -10.93 -15.09
N ALA A 300 26.35 -10.96 -13.75
CA ALA A 300 27.44 -10.58 -12.85
C ALA A 300 28.67 -11.47 -13.06
N GLU A 301 28.48 -12.78 -13.19
CA GLU A 301 29.54 -13.75 -13.50
C GLU A 301 30.17 -13.48 -14.87
N THR A 302 29.34 -13.19 -15.88
CA THR A 302 29.81 -12.84 -17.23
C THR A 302 30.68 -11.58 -17.23
N ILE A 303 30.29 -10.54 -16.47
CA ILE A 303 31.08 -9.33 -16.33
C ILE A 303 32.37 -9.61 -15.55
N ALA A 304 32.32 -10.38 -14.46
CA ALA A 304 33.52 -10.76 -13.71
C ALA A 304 34.54 -11.50 -14.61
N ALA A 305 34.08 -12.41 -15.46
CA ALA A 305 34.94 -13.11 -16.43
C ALA A 305 35.53 -12.18 -17.50
N ARG A 306 34.79 -11.16 -17.94
CA ARG A 306 35.27 -10.14 -18.90
C ARG A 306 36.36 -9.24 -18.31
N TYR A 307 36.36 -9.03 -17.00
CA TYR A 307 37.28 -8.14 -16.29
C TYR A 307 38.05 -8.88 -15.19
N PRO A 308 39.05 -9.71 -15.52
CA PRO A 308 39.68 -10.63 -14.58
C PRO A 308 40.45 -9.95 -13.43
N SER A 309 40.90 -8.71 -13.62
CA SER A 309 41.55 -7.90 -12.56
C SER A 309 40.55 -7.06 -11.75
N GLY A 310 39.28 -7.04 -12.15
CA GLY A 310 38.19 -6.43 -11.40
C GLY A 310 37.44 -7.46 -10.55
N ARG A 311 36.47 -6.97 -9.77
CA ARG A 311 35.61 -7.81 -8.93
C ARG A 311 34.16 -7.35 -9.05
N VAL A 312 33.24 -8.30 -9.11
CA VAL A 312 31.79 -8.05 -9.12
C VAL A 312 31.18 -8.78 -7.93
N GLU A 313 30.41 -8.06 -7.13
CA GLU A 313 29.53 -8.64 -6.10
C GLU A 313 28.09 -8.35 -6.49
N CYS A 314 27.21 -9.35 -6.42
CA CYS A 314 25.79 -9.19 -6.66
C CYS A 314 25.03 -9.71 -5.43
N ARG A 315 24.23 -8.84 -4.82
CA ARG A 315 23.33 -9.19 -3.72
C ARG A 315 21.91 -8.88 -4.15
N VAL A 316 21.02 -9.87 -4.05
CA VAL A 316 19.59 -9.70 -4.30
C VAL A 316 18.83 -10.06 -3.03
N THR A 317 17.88 -9.21 -2.63
CA THR A 317 17.04 -9.40 -1.44
C THR A 317 15.58 -9.22 -1.84
N ASP A 318 14.72 -10.17 -1.46
CA ASP A 318 13.28 -10.08 -1.70
C ASP A 318 12.66 -9.00 -0.80
N THR A 319 11.68 -8.27 -1.34
CA THR A 319 11.01 -7.13 -0.69
C THR A 319 9.59 -7.47 -0.25
N TYR A 320 8.79 -8.05 -1.14
CA TYR A 320 7.43 -8.56 -0.91
C TYR A 320 7.04 -9.55 -2.01
N GLY A 321 5.99 -10.32 -1.78
CA GLY A 321 5.46 -11.34 -2.70
C GLY A 321 4.09 -10.97 -3.27
N ASN A 322 3.65 -11.72 -4.28
CA ASN A 322 2.32 -11.59 -4.87
C ASN A 322 1.26 -12.23 -3.94
N ILE A 323 0.16 -11.52 -3.65
CA ILE A 323 -0.98 -12.02 -2.89
C ILE A 323 -1.50 -13.34 -3.48
N HIS A 324 -1.61 -13.43 -4.80
CA HIS A 324 -2.11 -14.63 -5.48
C HIS A 324 -1.29 -15.88 -5.13
N ASP A 325 0.03 -15.75 -5.04
CA ASP A 325 0.93 -16.87 -4.72
C ASP A 325 0.80 -17.32 -3.26
N SER A 326 0.29 -16.44 -2.36
CA SER A 326 0.09 -16.74 -0.94
C SER A 326 -1.22 -17.47 -0.63
N LEU A 327 -2.21 -17.40 -1.53
CA LEU A 327 -3.53 -18.00 -1.31
C LEU A 327 -3.46 -19.53 -1.17
N GLY A 328 -2.50 -20.18 -1.84
CA GLY A 328 -2.40 -21.63 -1.88
C GLY A 328 -3.73 -22.27 -2.35
N ASP A 329 -4.21 -23.25 -1.57
CA ASP A 329 -5.52 -23.88 -1.80
C ASP A 329 -6.69 -23.14 -1.13
N ASP A 330 -6.41 -22.18 -0.23
CA ASP A 330 -7.45 -21.46 0.53
C ASP A 330 -7.93 -20.22 -0.23
N ARG A 331 -9.00 -20.42 -1.00
CA ARG A 331 -9.63 -19.35 -1.78
C ARG A 331 -10.67 -18.54 -1.01
N ARG A 332 -10.96 -18.88 0.25
CA ARG A 332 -11.97 -18.20 1.08
C ARG A 332 -11.85 -16.67 1.09
N PRO A 333 -10.66 -16.04 1.28
CA PRO A 333 -10.57 -14.58 1.30
C PRO A 333 -11.04 -13.93 -0.01
N VAL A 334 -10.70 -14.54 -1.14
CA VAL A 334 -11.09 -14.04 -2.46
C VAL A 334 -12.56 -14.30 -2.72
N ASP A 335 -13.02 -15.53 -2.49
CA ASP A 335 -14.39 -15.94 -2.79
C ASP A 335 -15.40 -15.17 -1.92
N LEU A 336 -15.11 -14.91 -0.64
CA LEU A 336 -15.94 -14.09 0.25
C LEU A 336 -16.04 -12.64 -0.21
N LEU A 337 -14.93 -12.04 -0.66
CA LEU A 337 -14.92 -10.67 -1.17
C LEU A 337 -15.76 -10.56 -2.43
N PHE A 338 -15.59 -11.45 -3.40
CA PHE A 338 -16.40 -11.43 -4.63
C PHE A 338 -17.88 -11.73 -4.35
N ALA A 339 -18.19 -12.64 -3.43
CA ALA A 339 -19.56 -12.90 -3.00
C ALA A 339 -20.19 -11.68 -2.31
N ALA A 340 -19.43 -10.91 -1.53
CA ALA A 340 -19.90 -9.69 -0.91
C ALA A 340 -20.22 -8.61 -1.96
N LEU A 341 -19.34 -8.44 -2.95
CA LEU A 341 -19.58 -7.51 -4.07
C LEU A 341 -20.81 -7.92 -4.88
N GLU A 342 -20.97 -9.21 -5.19
CA GLU A 342 -22.15 -9.74 -5.90
C GLU A 342 -23.44 -9.50 -5.11
N ALA A 343 -23.45 -9.79 -3.80
CA ALA A 343 -24.60 -9.59 -2.93
C ALA A 343 -25.04 -8.12 -2.85
N LEU A 344 -24.08 -7.20 -2.98
CA LEU A 344 -24.30 -5.76 -2.98
C LEU A 344 -24.48 -5.18 -4.39
N GLN A 345 -24.48 -6.02 -5.43
CA GLN A 345 -24.61 -5.62 -6.84
C GLN A 345 -23.52 -4.66 -7.31
N ILE A 346 -22.32 -4.78 -6.73
CA ILE A 346 -21.15 -3.98 -7.08
C ILE A 346 -20.37 -4.73 -8.17
N ARG A 347 -20.11 -4.05 -9.29
CA ARG A 347 -19.29 -4.61 -10.36
C ARG A 347 -17.81 -4.59 -9.94
N PRO A 348 -17.13 -5.74 -9.84
CA PRO A 348 -15.71 -5.76 -9.49
C PRO A 348 -14.84 -5.18 -10.61
N LYS A 349 -13.83 -4.41 -10.21
CA LYS A 349 -12.75 -3.87 -11.04
C LYS A 349 -11.44 -4.48 -10.52
N VAL A 350 -11.08 -5.63 -11.08
CA VAL A 350 -9.87 -6.35 -10.65
C VAL A 350 -8.64 -5.66 -11.24
N ILE A 351 -7.76 -5.17 -10.37
CA ILE A 351 -6.54 -4.45 -10.76
C ILE A 351 -5.33 -5.37 -10.53
N PRO A 352 -4.53 -5.66 -11.58
CA PRO A 352 -3.22 -6.26 -11.40
C PRO A 352 -2.27 -5.20 -10.85
N MET A 353 -2.03 -5.20 -9.53
CA MET A 353 -1.30 -4.12 -8.87
C MET A 353 0.19 -4.14 -9.24
N ARG A 354 0.63 -3.14 -10.01
CA ARG A 354 2.03 -2.97 -10.45
C ARG A 354 2.93 -2.37 -9.36
N GLY A 355 2.71 -2.77 -8.11
CA GLY A 355 3.39 -2.29 -6.91
C GLY A 355 3.28 -3.30 -5.78
N GLY A 356 3.40 -2.83 -4.55
CA GLY A 356 3.11 -3.61 -3.35
C GLY A 356 2.20 -2.81 -2.44
N THR A 357 1.38 -3.51 -1.68
CA THR A 357 0.54 -2.96 -0.60
C THR A 357 0.92 -3.64 0.70
N ASP A 358 0.46 -3.14 1.83
CA ASP A 358 0.60 -3.84 3.12
C ASP A 358 0.11 -5.29 3.04
N GLY A 359 -0.99 -5.51 2.31
CA GLY A 359 -1.52 -6.85 2.04
C GLY A 359 -0.52 -7.78 1.34
N ALA A 360 0.29 -7.26 0.43
CA ALA A 360 1.36 -8.02 -0.22
C ALA A 360 2.51 -8.39 0.75
N ALA A 361 2.88 -7.47 1.64
CA ALA A 361 3.91 -7.71 2.65
C ALA A 361 3.47 -8.81 3.65
N LEU A 362 2.20 -8.84 4.02
CA LEU A 362 1.63 -9.83 4.95
C LEU A 362 1.37 -11.17 4.27
N SER A 363 0.90 -11.14 3.03
CA SER A 363 0.73 -12.33 2.18
C SER A 363 2.03 -13.10 2.03
N ALA A 364 3.16 -12.40 1.81
CA ALA A 364 4.49 -13.00 1.77
C ALA A 364 4.93 -13.66 3.10
N ARG A 365 4.29 -13.29 4.22
CA ARG A 365 4.54 -13.84 5.56
C ARG A 365 3.54 -14.92 5.96
N GLY A 366 2.70 -15.37 5.01
CA GLY A 366 1.74 -16.46 5.20
C GLY A 366 0.35 -16.02 5.65
N LEU A 367 0.02 -14.72 5.57
CA LEU A 367 -1.32 -14.21 5.85
C LEU A 367 -1.94 -13.61 4.57
N PRO A 368 -2.75 -14.39 3.81
CA PRO A 368 -3.36 -13.88 2.59
C PRO A 368 -4.23 -12.66 2.86
N THR A 369 -3.90 -11.55 2.19
CA THR A 369 -4.52 -10.26 2.47
C THR A 369 -4.87 -9.52 1.17
N PRO A 370 -6.02 -9.84 0.54
CA PRO A 370 -6.52 -9.06 -0.58
C PRO A 370 -6.83 -7.61 -0.20
N ASN A 371 -6.87 -6.74 -1.21
CA ASN A 371 -7.25 -5.35 -1.06
C ASN A 371 -8.61 -5.07 -1.71
N PHE A 372 -9.40 -4.18 -1.12
CA PHE A 372 -10.57 -3.61 -1.79
C PHE A 372 -10.73 -2.12 -1.53
N PHE A 373 -11.61 -1.50 -2.30
CA PHE A 373 -11.79 -0.05 -2.34
C PHE A 373 -12.24 0.60 -1.02
N THR A 374 -11.71 1.79 -0.76
CA THR A 374 -12.22 2.76 0.22
C THR A 374 -13.41 3.56 -0.32
N GLY A 375 -13.42 3.78 -1.65
CA GLY A 375 -14.39 4.61 -2.36
C GLY A 375 -13.88 6.01 -2.65
N ALA A 376 -12.66 6.35 -2.26
CA ALA A 376 -12.02 7.62 -2.57
C ALA A 376 -11.29 7.58 -3.92
N TYR A 377 -10.94 8.78 -4.40
CA TYR A 377 -10.33 9.01 -5.70
C TYR A 377 -9.15 9.96 -5.54
N ASN A 378 -8.23 9.90 -6.51
CA ASN A 378 -7.08 10.81 -6.60
C ASN A 378 -6.22 10.84 -5.33
N PHE A 379 -5.88 9.66 -4.80
CA PHE A 379 -4.91 9.53 -3.72
C PHE A 379 -3.65 10.35 -4.02
N HIS A 380 -3.03 10.86 -2.95
CA HIS A 380 -1.76 11.59 -3.00
C HIS A 380 -1.83 12.92 -3.77
N SER A 381 -3.01 13.51 -3.83
CA SER A 381 -3.26 14.77 -4.53
C SER A 381 -4.02 15.76 -3.67
N ARG A 382 -3.86 17.05 -3.96
CA ARG A 382 -4.74 18.10 -3.41
C ARG A 382 -6.19 18.00 -3.90
N PHE A 383 -6.41 17.20 -4.95
CA PHE A 383 -7.73 16.91 -5.51
C PHE A 383 -8.22 15.52 -5.11
N GLU A 384 -7.65 14.94 -4.04
CA GLU A 384 -8.20 13.74 -3.40
C GLU A 384 -9.63 14.02 -2.91
N PHE A 385 -10.55 13.12 -3.23
CA PHE A 385 -11.96 13.27 -2.86
C PHE A 385 -12.62 11.95 -2.51
N LEU A 386 -13.57 11.98 -1.58
CA LEU A 386 -14.31 10.83 -1.09
C LEU A 386 -15.82 11.07 -1.22
N PRO A 387 -16.47 10.52 -2.26
CA PRO A 387 -17.92 10.54 -2.38
C PRO A 387 -18.56 9.77 -1.22
N VAL A 388 -19.46 10.43 -0.49
CA VAL A 388 -20.10 9.83 0.68
C VAL A 388 -20.83 8.51 0.36
N PRO A 389 -21.57 8.37 -0.77
CA PRO A 389 -22.20 7.09 -1.09
C PRO A 389 -21.19 5.97 -1.40
N ALA A 390 -20.02 6.28 -1.98
CA ALA A 390 -18.94 5.31 -2.18
C ALA A 390 -18.39 4.81 -0.84
N PHE A 391 -18.22 5.75 0.10
CA PHE A 391 -17.74 5.49 1.44
C PHE A 391 -18.69 4.56 2.22
N GLU A 392 -20.00 4.83 2.15
CA GLU A 392 -21.04 3.94 2.70
C GLU A 392 -20.98 2.55 2.06
N THR A 393 -20.77 2.49 0.74
CA THR A 393 -20.70 1.22 0.00
C THR A 393 -19.50 0.38 0.43
N SER A 394 -18.32 0.98 0.65
CA SER A 394 -17.14 0.26 1.16
C SER A 394 -17.38 -0.32 2.56
N PHE A 395 -18.05 0.42 3.44
CA PHE A 395 -18.50 -0.09 4.73
C PHE A 395 -19.43 -1.30 4.60
N GLU A 396 -20.41 -1.24 3.69
CA GLU A 396 -21.34 -2.36 3.47
C GLU A 396 -20.60 -3.60 2.95
N VAL A 397 -19.56 -3.45 2.13
CA VAL A 397 -18.70 -4.58 1.70
C VAL A 397 -18.01 -5.23 2.91
N ALA A 398 -17.37 -4.44 3.77
CA ALA A 398 -16.70 -4.96 4.97
C ALA A 398 -17.68 -5.71 5.89
N ARG A 399 -18.89 -5.15 6.07
CA ARG A 399 -19.97 -5.80 6.84
C ARG A 399 -20.45 -7.09 6.18
N MET A 400 -20.66 -7.08 4.87
CA MET A 400 -21.15 -8.22 4.11
C MET A 400 -20.16 -9.39 4.14
N ILE A 401 -18.85 -9.12 4.05
CA ILE A 401 -17.80 -10.13 4.22
C ILE A 401 -17.94 -10.83 5.57
N CYS A 402 -18.08 -10.06 6.66
CA CYS A 402 -18.25 -10.62 8.00
C CYS A 402 -19.51 -11.49 8.11
N ALA A 403 -20.62 -11.03 7.52
CA ALA A 403 -21.90 -11.74 7.54
C ALA A 403 -21.87 -13.03 6.70
N LEU A 404 -21.18 -13.02 5.55
CA LEU A 404 -21.02 -14.20 4.69
C LEU A 404 -20.10 -15.24 5.31
N ALA A 405 -19.01 -14.80 5.93
CA ALA A 405 -18.06 -15.68 6.62
C ALA A 405 -18.67 -16.42 7.82
N ALA A 406 -19.73 -15.86 8.40
CA ALA A 406 -20.43 -16.44 9.54
C ALA A 406 -21.42 -17.57 9.18
N ARG A 407 -21.61 -17.86 7.89
CA ARG A 407 -22.65 -18.78 7.38
C ARG A 407 -22.23 -20.24 7.44
#